data_AF-A0A7X4GF48-F1
#
_entry.id   AF-A0A7X4GF48-F1
#
_cell.length_a   1.000
_cell.length_b   1.000
_cell.length_c   1.000
_cell.angle_alpha   90.00
_cell.angle_beta   90.00
_cell.angle_gamma   90.00
#
_symmetry.space_group_name_H-M   'P 1'
#
loop_
_entity.id
_entity.type
_entity.pdbx_description
1 polymer ?
#
loop_
_entity_poly.entity_id
_entity_poly.type
_entity_poly.pdbx_seq_one_letter_code
_entity_poly.pdbx_strand_id
1 'polypeptide(L)'
;MTSTPDTHIGERARARRLRTFLNDCAGSGAAEEIGRVREAVQELALDVTGKSFLDVDAVHAMLDSGAAMSAVLELMGSDIRFMLSRGAHDSCLASVLTNEGTEESLAEGPTLALALLGAHVAAVLARIERGTQLTEAHSSGTSLRLH
;
A
#
# COMPACT_ATOMS: atom_id res chain seq x y z
N MET A 1 -2.65 0.77 -28.07
CA MET A 1 -1.40 0.62 -27.31
C MET A 1 -1.51 -0.69 -26.56
N THR A 2 -0.77 -1.70 -27.00
CA THR A 2 -0.82 -3.08 -26.51
C THR A 2 -0.12 -3.15 -25.15
N SER A 3 -0.87 -3.20 -24.05
CA SER A 3 -0.33 -3.59 -22.75
C SER A 3 0.22 -5.00 -22.87
N THR A 4 1.54 -5.13 -22.73
CA THR A 4 2.26 -6.40 -22.85
C THR A 4 1.89 -7.33 -21.69
N PRO A 5 1.70 -8.64 -21.95
CA PRO A 5 1.36 -9.64 -20.94
C PRO A 5 2.34 -9.68 -19.74
N ASP A 6 3.59 -9.23 -19.94
CA ASP A 6 4.59 -9.09 -18.87
C ASP A 6 4.20 -8.09 -17.77
N THR A 7 3.45 -7.04 -18.12
CA THR A 7 3.00 -6.01 -17.15
C THR A 7 2.01 -6.61 -16.15
N HIS A 8 1.07 -7.43 -16.63
CA HIS A 8 0.07 -8.09 -15.78
C HIS A 8 0.66 -9.16 -14.88
N ILE A 9 1.68 -9.89 -15.33
CA ILE A 9 2.39 -10.85 -14.50
C ILE A 9 3.12 -10.11 -13.36
N GLY A 10 3.75 -8.96 -13.67
CA GLY A 10 4.38 -8.08 -12.68
C GLY A 10 3.39 -7.55 -11.63
N GLU A 11 2.23 -7.05 -12.05
CA GLU A 11 1.18 -6.53 -11.16
C GLU A 11 0.61 -7.59 -10.23
N ARG A 12 0.32 -8.80 -10.73
CA ARG A 12 -0.17 -9.91 -9.89
C ARG A 12 0.88 -10.39 -8.89
N ALA A 13 2.15 -10.44 -9.30
CA ALA A 13 3.24 -10.79 -8.38
C ALA A 13 3.41 -9.73 -7.29
N ARG A 14 3.29 -8.44 -7.64
CA ARG A 14 3.31 -7.34 -6.68
C ARG A 14 2.14 -7.38 -5.72
N ALA A 15 0.92 -7.61 -6.22
CA ALA A 15 -0.28 -7.75 -5.38
C ALA A 15 -0.11 -8.87 -4.34
N ARG A 16 0.48 -10.01 -4.73
CA ARG A 16 0.79 -11.11 -3.79
C ARG A 16 1.78 -10.68 -2.71
N ARG A 17 2.86 -9.99 -3.07
CA ARG A 17 3.84 -9.48 -2.09
C ARG A 17 3.23 -8.49 -1.11
N LEU A 18 2.46 -7.53 -1.62
CA LEU A 18 1.76 -6.55 -0.77
C LEU A 18 0.75 -7.22 0.18
N ARG A 19 0.10 -8.30 -0.26
CA ARG A 19 -0.81 -9.06 0.59
C ARG A 19 -0.10 -9.83 1.70
N THR A 20 1.07 -10.41 1.39
CA THR A 20 1.94 -10.98 2.42
C THR A 20 2.41 -9.90 3.40
N PHE A 21 2.90 -8.79 2.89
CA PHE A 21 3.35 -7.66 3.71
C PHE A 21 2.27 -7.08 4.62
N LEU A 22 1.01 -7.03 4.15
CA LEU A 22 -0.13 -6.61 4.96
C LEU A 22 -0.35 -7.53 6.16
N ASN A 23 -0.28 -8.84 5.96
CA ASN A 23 -0.39 -9.81 7.05
C ASN A 23 0.78 -9.67 8.02
N ASP A 24 1.99 -9.41 7.50
CA ASP A 24 3.16 -9.20 8.32
C ASP A 24 3.02 -7.94 9.19
N CYS A 25 2.45 -6.85 8.67
CA CYS A 25 2.18 -5.64 9.47
C CYS A 25 1.24 -5.92 10.65
N ALA A 26 0.21 -6.75 10.45
CA ALA A 26 -0.72 -7.13 11.49
C ALA A 26 -0.10 -8.10 12.52
N GLY A 27 0.84 -8.95 12.09
CA GLY A 27 1.53 -9.93 12.93
C GLY A 27 2.80 -9.44 13.63
N SER A 28 3.36 -8.31 13.20
CA SER A 28 4.61 -7.74 13.73
C SER A 28 4.40 -7.08 15.08
N GLY A 29 5.39 -7.14 15.97
CA GLY A 29 5.39 -6.39 17.24
C GLY A 29 5.95 -4.96 17.10
N ALA A 30 5.83 -4.17 18.17
CA ALA A 30 6.35 -2.79 18.21
C ALA A 30 7.87 -2.70 17.96
N ALA A 31 8.65 -3.72 18.33
CA ALA A 31 10.09 -3.76 18.08
C ALA A 31 10.45 -3.94 16.59
N GLU A 32 9.53 -4.47 15.79
CA GLU A 32 9.71 -4.74 14.36
C GLU A 32 9.21 -3.58 13.48
N GLU A 33 8.54 -2.59 14.08
CA GLU A 33 7.91 -1.45 13.40
C GLU A 33 8.85 -0.76 12.40
N ILE A 34 10.04 -0.35 12.84
CA ILE A 34 11.02 0.32 11.98
C ILE A 34 11.45 -0.58 10.81
N GLY A 35 11.63 -1.87 11.06
CA GLY A 35 11.98 -2.85 10.02
C GLY A 35 10.88 -2.96 8.96
N ARG A 36 9.62 -3.05 9.41
CA ARG A 36 8.45 -3.09 8.51
C ARG A 36 8.32 -1.80 7.67
N VAL A 37 8.57 -0.64 8.26
CA VAL A 37 8.54 0.62 7.47
C VAL A 37 9.64 0.63 6.40
N ARG A 38 10.85 0.12 6.69
CA ARG A 38 11.91 -0.01 5.65
C ARG A 38 11.53 -0.97 4.52
N GLU A 39 10.91 -2.10 4.85
CA GLU A 39 10.41 -3.04 3.85
C GLU A 39 9.34 -2.38 2.97
N ALA A 40 8.45 -1.58 3.55
CA ALA A 40 7.45 -0.83 2.79
C ALA A 40 8.06 0.17 1.81
N VAL A 41 9.18 0.84 2.15
CA VAL A 41 9.91 1.69 1.19
C VAL A 41 10.23 0.89 -0.07
N GLN A 42 10.70 -0.34 0.07
CA GLN A 42 11.10 -1.18 -1.07
C GLN A 42 9.90 -1.63 -1.92
N GLU A 43 8.79 -2.03 -1.28
CA GLU A 43 7.60 -2.51 -1.98
C GLU A 43 6.76 -1.38 -2.62
N LEU A 44 6.79 -0.18 -2.03
CA LEU A 44 5.99 0.97 -2.45
C LEU A 44 6.74 1.94 -3.38
N ALA A 45 8.06 2.10 -3.24
CA ALA A 45 8.84 3.00 -4.11
C ALA A 45 8.88 2.55 -5.59
N LEU A 46 8.51 1.30 -5.87
CA LEU A 46 8.50 0.72 -7.22
C LEU A 46 7.22 1.03 -8.04
N ASP A 47 6.38 1.99 -7.63
CA ASP A 47 5.13 2.30 -8.33
C ASP A 47 5.36 2.98 -9.70
N VAL A 48 5.43 2.14 -10.75
CA VAL A 48 5.05 2.20 -12.20
C VAL A 48 5.12 3.52 -13.01
N THR A 49 5.37 4.68 -12.42
CA THR A 49 5.48 5.97 -13.13
C THR A 49 6.90 6.54 -13.18
N GLY A 50 7.87 5.91 -12.50
CA GLY A 50 9.28 6.31 -12.54
C GLY A 50 9.58 7.69 -11.90
N LYS A 51 8.57 8.35 -11.33
CA LYS A 51 8.72 9.55 -10.49
C LYS A 51 8.21 9.24 -9.10
N SER A 52 9.05 8.56 -8.33
CA SER A 52 8.88 8.58 -6.89
C SER A 52 9.23 9.99 -6.41
N PHE A 53 8.23 10.73 -5.90
CA PHE A 53 8.48 11.95 -5.13
C PHE A 53 8.94 11.64 -3.70
N LEU A 54 9.03 10.36 -3.34
CA LEU A 54 9.50 9.92 -2.04
C LEU A 54 10.99 10.21 -1.89
N ASP A 55 11.33 11.06 -0.95
CA ASP A 55 12.71 11.23 -0.50
C ASP A 55 13.09 10.05 0.42
N VAL A 56 13.64 9.00 -0.19
CA VAL A 56 14.05 7.77 0.51
C VAL A 56 15.10 8.06 1.59
N ASP A 57 15.99 9.02 1.35
CA ASP A 57 17.03 9.39 2.32
C ASP A 57 16.42 10.09 3.54
N ALA A 58 15.44 10.98 3.32
CA ALA A 58 14.68 11.58 4.41
C ALA A 58 13.91 10.52 5.21
N VAL A 59 13.26 9.55 4.55
CA VAL A 59 12.57 8.45 5.23
C VAL A 59 13.54 7.62 6.07
N HIS A 60 14.70 7.26 5.54
CA HIS A 60 15.71 6.53 6.30
C HIS A 60 16.23 7.32 7.50
N ALA A 61 16.47 8.62 7.36
CA ALA A 61 16.87 9.49 8.46
C ALA A 61 15.78 9.56 9.56
N MET A 62 14.49 9.64 9.19
CA MET A 62 13.38 9.56 10.14
C MET A 62 13.42 8.23 10.90
N LEU A 63 13.63 7.11 10.21
CA LEU A 63 13.69 5.79 10.83
C LEU A 63 14.91 5.62 11.74
N ASP A 64 16.07 6.15 11.36
CA ASP A 64 17.28 6.15 12.21
C ASP A 64 17.07 6.96 13.49
N SER A 65 16.21 7.98 13.45
CA SER A 65 15.80 8.77 14.62
C SER A 65 14.65 8.14 15.44
N GLY A 66 14.14 6.97 15.04
CA GLY A 66 13.00 6.31 15.68
C GLY A 66 11.63 6.91 15.34
N ALA A 67 11.56 7.81 14.35
CA ALA A 67 10.33 8.49 13.94
C ALA A 67 9.54 7.66 12.90
N ALA A 68 9.14 6.44 13.27
CA ALA A 68 8.43 5.53 12.37
C ALA A 68 7.13 6.10 11.82
N MET A 69 6.35 6.79 12.67
CA MET A 69 5.10 7.43 12.24
C MET A 69 5.35 8.52 11.18
N SER A 70 6.37 9.36 11.36
CA SER A 70 6.74 10.39 10.39
C SER A 70 7.16 9.77 9.06
N ALA A 71 7.93 8.68 9.10
CA ALA A 71 8.31 7.93 7.91
C ALA A 71 7.10 7.34 7.17
N VAL A 72 6.10 6.82 7.88
CA VAL A 72 4.84 6.34 7.27
C VAL A 72 4.04 7.47 6.62
N LEU A 73 3.98 8.65 7.25
CA LEU A 73 3.29 9.81 6.66
C LEU A 73 3.99 10.29 5.38
N GLU A 74 5.32 10.31 5.38
CA GLU A 74 6.11 10.63 4.18
C GLU A 74 5.87 9.60 3.06
N LEU A 75 5.81 8.30 3.40
CA LEU A 75 5.47 7.23 2.46
C LEU A 75 4.08 7.38 1.83
N MET A 76 3.10 7.81 2.61
CA MET A 76 1.74 8.04 2.13
C MET A 76 1.63 9.25 1.20
N GLY A 77 2.44 10.28 1.45
CA GLY A 77 2.34 11.56 0.76
C GLY A 77 1.20 12.45 1.28
N SER A 78 1.23 13.72 0.88
CA SER A 78 0.38 14.79 1.45
C SER A 78 -1.11 14.68 1.15
N ASP A 79 -1.47 13.98 0.08
CA ASP A 79 -2.84 14.00 -0.45
C ASP A 79 -3.72 12.88 0.13
N ILE A 80 -3.13 11.98 0.92
CA ILE A 80 -3.84 10.86 1.52
C ILE A 80 -4.46 11.28 2.85
N ARG A 81 -5.78 11.10 2.93
CA ARG A 81 -6.54 11.32 4.17
C ARG A 81 -6.60 10.03 4.96
N PHE A 82 -6.42 10.13 6.27
CA PHE A 82 -6.49 8.98 7.16
C PHE A 82 -7.11 9.36 8.51
N MET A 83 -7.58 8.34 9.21
CA MET A 83 -8.06 8.44 10.58
C MET A 83 -7.39 7.35 11.40
N LEU A 84 -7.03 7.70 12.63
CA LEU A 84 -6.46 6.79 13.62
C LEU A 84 -7.43 6.66 14.78
N SER A 85 -7.58 5.44 15.28
CA SER A 85 -8.36 5.15 16.48
C SER A 85 -7.71 4.02 17.26
N ARG A 86 -8.23 3.74 18.45
CA ARG A 86 -7.82 2.58 19.25
C ARG A 86 -8.74 1.41 18.92
N GLY A 87 -8.14 0.27 18.65
CA GLY A 87 -8.85 -1.00 18.51
C GLY A 87 -9.10 -1.66 19.86
N ALA A 88 -9.50 -2.93 19.81
CA ALA A 88 -9.68 -3.75 21.00
C ALA A 88 -8.33 -4.31 21.49
N HIS A 89 -8.21 -4.64 22.77
CA HIS A 89 -7.02 -5.31 23.32
C HIS A 89 -5.69 -4.57 23.05
N ASP A 90 -5.66 -3.25 23.28
CA ASP A 90 -4.48 -2.39 23.10
C ASP A 90 -3.93 -2.31 21.67
N SER A 91 -4.74 -2.66 20.67
CA SER A 91 -4.39 -2.44 19.26
C SER A 91 -4.70 -1.03 18.80
N CYS A 92 -4.10 -0.67 17.67
CA CYS A 92 -4.35 0.54 16.92
C CYS A 92 -5.13 0.20 15.65
N LEU A 93 -6.10 1.02 15.30
CA LEU A 93 -6.86 0.90 14.06
C LEU A 93 -6.60 2.14 13.20
N ALA A 94 -6.35 1.93 11.92
CA ALA A 94 -6.22 3.00 10.95
C ALA A 94 -7.18 2.81 9.79
N SER A 95 -7.69 3.93 9.31
CA SER A 95 -8.49 4.05 8.10
C SER A 95 -7.77 4.97 7.13
N VAL A 96 -7.66 4.56 5.87
CA VAL A 96 -7.09 5.35 4.78
C VAL A 96 -8.13 5.51 3.68
N LEU A 97 -8.36 6.75 3.27
CA LEU A 97 -9.26 7.10 2.18
C LEU A 97 -8.44 7.35 0.92
N THR A 98 -8.73 6.57 -0.13
CA THR A 98 -8.14 6.80 -1.46
C THR A 98 -9.05 7.70 -2.31
N ASN A 99 -8.46 8.32 -3.34
CA ASN A 99 -9.06 9.17 -4.39
C ASN A 99 -10.58 9.45 -4.32
N GLU A 100 -10.96 10.73 -4.28
CA GLU A 100 -12.36 11.22 -4.17
C GLU A 100 -13.09 10.81 -2.87
N GLY A 101 -12.48 10.02 -1.97
CA GLY A 101 -13.07 9.65 -0.68
C GLY A 101 -14.18 8.61 -0.78
N THR A 102 -14.28 7.89 -1.91
CA THR A 102 -15.29 6.86 -2.15
C THR A 102 -14.90 5.49 -1.61
N GLU A 103 -13.61 5.25 -1.37
CA GLU A 103 -13.11 3.98 -0.87
C GLU A 103 -12.23 4.13 0.37
N GLU A 104 -12.59 3.34 1.37
CA GLU A 104 -11.94 3.25 2.67
C GLU A 104 -11.22 1.92 2.80
N SER A 105 -9.96 1.96 3.23
CA SER A 105 -9.17 0.77 3.59
C SER A 105 -8.83 0.82 5.07
N LEU A 106 -9.06 -0.30 5.75
CA LEU A 106 -8.88 -0.43 7.19
C LEU A 106 -7.79 -1.45 7.49
N ALA A 107 -6.97 -1.17 8.51
CA ALA A 107 -6.06 -2.16 9.08
C ALA A 107 -5.84 -1.93 10.57
N GLU A 108 -5.59 -3.03 11.28
CA GLU A 108 -5.26 -3.06 12.69
C GLU A 108 -3.78 -3.44 12.86
N GLY A 109 -3.12 -2.87 13.86
CA GLY A 109 -1.74 -3.17 14.18
C GLY A 109 -1.41 -2.82 15.64
N PRO A 110 -0.30 -3.30 16.20
CA PRO A 110 0.06 -3.06 17.59
C PRO A 110 0.59 -1.65 17.84
N THR A 111 0.88 -0.89 16.79
CA THR A 111 1.28 0.52 16.87
C THR A 111 0.51 1.35 15.85
N LEU A 112 0.44 2.66 16.08
CA LEU A 112 -0.19 3.59 15.13
C LEU A 112 0.49 3.54 13.76
N ALA A 113 1.82 3.42 13.70
CA ALA A 113 2.54 3.40 12.44
C ALA A 113 2.28 2.09 11.67
N LEU A 114 2.26 0.93 12.34
CA LEU A 114 1.95 -0.35 11.71
C LEU A 114 0.50 -0.44 11.23
N ALA A 115 -0.44 0.05 12.03
CA ALA A 115 -1.85 0.10 11.62
C ALA A 115 -2.02 1.00 10.39
N LEU A 116 -1.44 2.21 10.41
CA LEU A 116 -1.54 3.15 9.31
C LEU A 116 -0.85 2.64 8.04
N LEU A 117 0.33 2.05 8.18
CA LEU A 117 1.06 1.45 7.08
C LEU A 117 0.26 0.30 6.45
N GLY A 118 -0.33 -0.57 7.27
CA GLY A 118 -1.21 -1.65 6.80
C GLY A 118 -2.40 -1.10 6.02
N ALA A 119 -3.08 -0.07 6.54
CA ALA A 119 -4.23 0.53 5.88
C ALA A 119 -3.84 1.17 4.54
N HIS A 120 -2.69 1.83 4.48
CA HIS A 120 -2.15 2.38 3.24
C HIS A 120 -1.80 1.29 2.21
N VAL A 121 -1.15 0.21 2.63
CA VAL A 121 -0.84 -0.94 1.76
C VAL A 121 -2.11 -1.61 1.24
N ALA A 122 -3.13 -1.78 2.09
CA ALA A 122 -4.43 -2.31 1.69
C ALA A 122 -5.08 -1.44 0.61
N ALA A 123 -5.00 -0.11 0.76
CA ALA A 123 -5.44 0.85 -0.24
C ALA A 123 -4.69 0.72 -1.58
N VAL A 124 -3.36 0.60 -1.54
CA VAL A 124 -2.52 0.40 -2.74
C VAL A 124 -2.85 -0.92 -3.42
N LEU A 125 -3.02 -2.00 -2.65
CA LEU A 125 -3.38 -3.32 -3.15
C LEU A 125 -4.74 -3.28 -3.85
N ALA A 126 -5.76 -2.69 -3.22
CA ALA A 126 -7.09 -2.55 -3.81
C ALA A 126 -7.05 -1.79 -5.15
N ARG A 127 -6.21 -0.75 -5.25
CA ARG A 127 -6.00 0.00 -6.50
C ARG A 127 -5.39 -0.87 -7.60
N ILE A 128 -4.38 -1.70 -7.29
CA ILE A 128 -3.75 -2.61 -8.24
C ILE A 128 -4.75 -3.66 -8.74
N GLU A 129 -5.52 -4.26 -7.81
CA GLU A 129 -6.51 -5.29 -8.15
C GLU A 129 -7.61 -4.74 -9.07
N ARG A 130 -8.08 -3.50 -8.84
CA ARG A 130 -9.04 -2.83 -9.74
C ARG A 130 -8.46 -2.51 -11.11
N GLY A 131 -7.22 -2.02 -11.18
CA GLY A 131 -6.55 -1.76 -12.46
C GLY A 131 -6.42 -3.04 -13.30
N THR A 132 -6.15 -4.16 -12.64
CA THR A 132 -6.10 -5.49 -13.27
C THR A 132 -7.48 -5.92 -13.80
N GLN A 133 -8.54 -5.80 -12.98
CA GLN A 133 -9.91 -6.17 -13.36
C GLN A 133 -10.45 -5.35 -14.53
N LEU A 134 -10.21 -4.03 -14.54
CA LEU A 134 -10.61 -3.16 -15.64
C LEU A 134 -9.93 -3.63 -16.93
N THR A 135 -8.64 -3.93 -16.91
CA THR A 135 -7.92 -4.35 -18.12
C THR A 135 -8.41 -5.69 -18.65
N GLU A 136 -8.73 -6.65 -17.78
CA GLU A 136 -9.31 -7.96 -18.15
C GLU A 136 -10.71 -7.83 -18.78
N ALA A 137 -11.57 -6.96 -18.23
CA ALA A 137 -12.90 -6.69 -18.78
C ALA A 137 -12.84 -6.09 -20.20
N HIS A 138 -11.90 -5.19 -20.46
CA HIS A 138 -11.69 -4.61 -21.79
C HIS A 138 -11.16 -5.64 -22.81
N SER A 139 -10.31 -6.58 -22.37
CA SER A 139 -9.82 -7.67 -23.24
C SER A 139 -10.92 -8.66 -23.62
N SER A 140 -11.86 -8.93 -22.71
CA SER A 140 -12.94 -9.91 -22.91
C SER A 140 -14.07 -9.36 -23.79
N GLY A 141 -14.34 -8.05 -23.73
CA GLY A 141 -15.36 -7.38 -24.56
C GLY A 141 -15.02 -7.28 -26.05
N THR A 142 -13.75 -7.43 -26.43
CA THR A 142 -13.31 -7.28 -27.82
C THR A 142 -13.32 -8.61 -28.60
N SER A 143 -13.45 -9.75 -27.90
CA SER A 143 -13.43 -11.09 -28.51
C SER A 143 -14.80 -11.60 -29.00
N LEU A 144 -15.86 -10.80 -28.88
CA LEU A 144 -17.25 -11.18 -29.23
C LEU A 144 -17.77 -10.33 -30.39
N ARG A 145 -17.17 -10.45 -31.59
CA ARG A 145 -17.80 -9.99 -32.86
C ARG A 145 -17.02 -10.46 -34.10
N LEU A 146 -16.97 -11.76 -34.34
CA LEU A 146 -16.68 -12.34 -35.67
C LEU A 146 -17.38 -13.69 -35.78
N HIS A 147 -18.69 -13.66 -36.05
CA HIS A 147 -19.44 -14.74 -36.71
C HIS A 147 -20.58 -14.11 -37.52
#